data_AF-A0A4Y9ZFN0-F1
#
_entry.id   AF-A0A4Y9ZFN0-F1
#
_cell.length_a   1.000
_cell.length_b   1.000
_cell.length_c   1.000
_cell.angle_alpha   90.00
_cell.angle_beta   90.00
_cell.angle_gamma   90.00
#
_symmetry.space_group_name_H-M   'P 1'
#
loop_
_entity.id
_entity.type
_entity.pdbx_description
1 polymer ?
#
loop_
_entity_poly.entity_id
_entity_poly.type
_entity_poly.pdbx_seq_one_letter_code
_entity_poly.pdbx_strand_id
1 'polypeptide(L)'
;MSQLSIPPGRSSHGHGHALSQIQGSKPSWKLPPRRDFVDGLVPTPVQILRPPESSPGTKTRIENLEYVGSYSWADEDSPTIIVPGSPPSWRNRPLPFTLLPDRGARFKDQNGFRMPSSVLLPLMKAVDIIGKEIDWPAIDFVTDRNGLRKLMEWIEKGPRCSTFRIDMELAGERTVLFNRFETNTKDIARGNTFGFIFEREATVPAPGCERATGHRRIVKYVSNPMLLC
;
A
#
# COMPACT_ATOMS: atom_id res chain seq x y z
N MET A 1 -1.60 36.74 22.14
CA MET A 1 -0.57 36.47 23.18
C MET A 1 0.09 35.17 22.77
N SER A 2 1.38 35.06 22.47
CA SER A 2 2.56 35.90 22.65
C SER A 2 3.57 35.51 21.55
N GLN A 3 4.07 36.50 20.80
CA GLN A 3 5.23 36.37 19.93
C GLN A 3 6.51 36.42 20.79
N LEU A 4 7.54 35.68 20.39
CA LEU A 4 8.91 35.95 20.79
C LEU A 4 9.80 36.01 19.54
N SER A 5 10.51 37.13 19.40
CA SER A 5 11.42 37.47 18.32
C SER A 5 12.82 37.70 18.90
N ILE A 6 13.89 37.25 18.21
CA ILE A 6 15.23 37.86 18.29
C ILE A 6 15.94 37.71 16.91
N PRO A 7 16.32 38.80 16.22
CA PRO A 7 17.37 38.84 15.18
C PRO A 7 18.55 39.73 15.64
N PRO A 8 19.58 40.08 14.82
CA PRO A 8 19.98 39.61 13.48
C PRO A 8 21.47 39.21 13.36
N GLY A 9 21.82 38.52 12.26
CA GLY A 9 23.17 38.48 11.71
C GLY A 9 23.13 38.89 10.23
N ARG A 10 23.64 40.08 9.91
CA ARG A 10 23.76 40.65 8.56
C ARG A 10 25.03 40.14 7.89
N SER A 11 24.95 39.65 6.65
CA SER A 11 25.96 39.96 5.63
C SER A 11 25.35 39.92 4.23
N SER A 12 25.82 40.86 3.43
CA SER A 12 25.36 41.41 2.16
C SER A 12 25.37 40.50 0.91
N HIS A 13 24.40 40.76 0.04
CA HIS A 13 24.42 40.82 -1.43
C HIS A 13 25.54 40.11 -2.23
N GLY A 14 25.09 39.29 -3.18
CA GLY A 14 25.85 38.92 -4.38
C GLY A 14 24.96 38.20 -5.40
N HIS A 15 24.46 38.92 -6.40
CA HIS A 15 24.00 38.31 -7.65
C HIS A 15 25.21 37.74 -8.38
N GLY A 16 25.16 36.44 -8.67
CA GLY A 16 26.16 35.75 -9.47
C GLY A 16 25.60 34.42 -9.95
N HIS A 17 25.14 34.40 -11.20
CA HIS A 17 24.93 33.18 -11.94
C HIS A 17 26.28 32.44 -12.03
N ALA A 18 26.44 31.38 -11.24
CA ALA A 18 27.51 30.42 -11.40
C ALA A 18 26.86 29.03 -11.44
N LEU A 19 26.84 28.45 -12.64
CA LEU A 19 26.57 27.03 -12.85
C LEU A 19 27.69 26.24 -12.16
N SER A 20 27.59 26.02 -10.85
CA SER A 20 28.40 25.01 -10.19
C SER A 20 27.86 23.66 -10.64
N GLN A 21 28.64 22.96 -11.46
CA GLN A 21 28.47 21.53 -11.67
C GLN A 21 28.64 20.83 -10.32
N ILE A 22 27.54 20.70 -9.57
CA ILE A 22 27.44 19.68 -8.56
C ILE A 22 27.38 18.38 -9.37
N GLN A 23 28.52 17.69 -9.46
CA GLN A 23 28.54 16.26 -9.74
C GLN A 23 27.70 15.60 -8.65
N GLY A 24 26.38 15.53 -8.88
CA GLY A 24 25.45 14.88 -7.99
C GLY A 24 25.85 13.43 -7.88
N SER A 25 26.28 13.03 -6.68
CA SER A 25 26.30 11.64 -6.29
C SER A 25 24.95 11.03 -6.69
N LYS A 26 24.97 9.98 -7.51
CA LYS A 26 23.75 9.31 -8.01
C LYS A 26 22.95 8.81 -6.81
N PRO A 27 21.93 9.53 -6.30
CA PRO A 27 21.45 9.48 -4.92
C PRO A 27 22.03 8.32 -4.08
N SER A 28 21.28 7.45 -3.44
CA SER A 28 21.70 6.07 -3.19
C SER A 28 20.47 5.52 -2.50
N TRP A 29 19.68 4.81 -3.28
CA TRP A 29 18.37 4.37 -2.88
C TRP A 29 18.60 3.13 -2.04
N LYS A 30 18.83 3.34 -0.74
CA LYS A 30 18.97 2.24 0.22
C LYS A 30 17.63 1.50 0.29
N LEU A 31 17.62 0.29 -0.25
CA LEU A 31 16.49 -0.61 -0.10
C LEU A 31 16.57 -1.31 1.26
N PRO A 32 15.42 -1.61 1.89
CA PRO A 32 15.42 -2.50 3.04
C PRO A 32 16.00 -3.87 2.63
N PRO A 33 16.59 -4.62 3.58
CA PRO A 33 17.01 -5.99 3.33
C PRO A 33 15.87 -6.82 2.77
N ARG A 34 16.21 -7.71 1.83
CA ARG A 34 15.26 -8.69 1.31
C ARG A 34 14.91 -9.66 2.43
N ARG A 35 13.62 -9.86 2.68
CA ARG A 35 13.11 -10.87 3.61
C ARG A 35 13.27 -12.26 3.03
N ASP A 36 13.66 -13.23 3.86
CA ASP A 36 13.69 -14.63 3.46
C ASP A 36 12.26 -15.15 3.26
N PHE A 37 12.03 -15.80 2.13
CA PHE A 37 10.72 -16.27 1.73
C PHE A 37 10.18 -17.35 2.66
N VAL A 38 11.07 -18.17 3.25
CA VAL A 38 10.70 -19.28 4.13
C VAL A 38 10.85 -18.95 5.61
N ASP A 39 11.11 -17.69 5.95
CA ASP A 39 11.30 -17.27 7.34
C ASP A 39 10.08 -17.62 8.21
N GLY A 40 10.33 -18.23 9.37
CA GLY A 40 9.29 -18.69 10.30
C GLY A 40 8.47 -19.90 9.83
N LEU A 41 8.80 -20.55 8.70
CA LEU A 41 8.10 -21.73 8.21
C LEU A 41 8.84 -23.02 8.56
N VAL A 42 8.07 -24.09 8.79
CA VAL A 42 8.62 -25.45 8.87
C VAL A 42 9.07 -25.93 7.48
N PRO A 43 10.12 -26.77 7.37
CA PRO A 43 10.72 -27.13 6.09
C PRO A 43 9.82 -28.04 5.22
N THR A 44 8.85 -28.72 5.83
CA THR A 44 7.96 -29.65 5.13
C THR A 44 6.55 -29.08 5.10
N PRO A 45 5.89 -29.01 3.92
CA PRO A 45 4.53 -28.51 3.85
C PRO A 45 3.59 -29.44 4.60
N VAL A 46 2.74 -28.88 5.46
CA VAL A 46 1.67 -29.64 6.14
C VAL A 46 0.66 -30.16 5.12
N GLN A 47 0.37 -29.38 4.09
CA GLN A 47 -0.54 -29.75 3.02
C GLN A 47 -0.11 -29.08 1.71
N ILE A 48 -0.27 -29.80 0.60
CA ILE A 48 -0.09 -29.26 -0.75
C ILE A 48 -1.46 -29.19 -1.41
N LEU A 49 -1.90 -27.98 -1.73
CA LEU A 49 -3.15 -27.72 -2.43
C LEU A 49 -2.91 -27.64 -3.93
N ARG A 50 -3.90 -28.10 -4.71
CA ARG A 50 -3.97 -27.88 -6.15
C ARG A 50 -5.04 -26.82 -6.45
N PRO A 51 -4.91 -26.05 -7.55
CA PRO A 51 -5.99 -25.19 -8.00
C PRO A 51 -7.29 -25.99 -8.10
N PRO A 52 -8.40 -25.48 -7.55
CA PRO A 52 -9.69 -26.16 -7.65
C PRO A 52 -10.16 -26.22 -9.10
N GLU A 53 -10.86 -27.29 -9.46
CA GLU A 53 -11.55 -27.36 -10.74
C GLU A 53 -12.75 -26.39 -10.75
N SER A 54 -12.97 -25.73 -11.87
CA SER A 54 -14.13 -24.84 -12.03
C SER A 54 -15.41 -25.69 -12.10
N SER A 55 -16.25 -25.63 -11.08
CA SER A 55 -17.59 -26.24 -11.12
C SER A 55 -18.52 -25.40 -11.99
N PRO A 56 -19.10 -25.95 -13.08
CA PRO A 56 -20.11 -25.24 -13.86
C PRO A 56 -21.34 -24.94 -13.00
N GLY A 57 -21.79 -23.68 -12.97
CA GLY A 57 -23.09 -23.29 -12.39
C GLY A 57 -23.04 -22.42 -11.13
N THR A 58 -21.91 -22.32 -10.43
CA THR A 58 -21.79 -21.43 -9.27
C THR A 58 -21.44 -20.02 -9.72
N LYS A 59 -22.44 -19.15 -9.82
CA LYS A 59 -22.21 -17.71 -10.01
C LYS A 59 -21.93 -17.06 -8.66
N THR A 60 -20.67 -16.73 -8.41
CA THR A 60 -20.31 -15.86 -7.28
C THR A 60 -20.65 -14.42 -7.63
N ARG A 61 -21.44 -13.76 -6.78
CA ARG A 61 -21.79 -12.35 -6.90
C ARG A 61 -21.25 -11.58 -5.70
N ILE A 62 -20.70 -10.40 -5.96
CA ILE A 62 -20.38 -9.44 -4.90
C ILE A 62 -21.67 -8.74 -4.49
N GLU A 63 -22.04 -8.88 -3.23
CA GLU A 63 -23.24 -8.33 -2.64
C GLU A 63 -22.90 -7.52 -1.40
N ASN A 64 -23.79 -6.60 -1.00
CA ASN A 64 -23.63 -5.80 0.21
C ASN A 64 -22.27 -5.08 0.32
N LEU A 65 -21.77 -4.55 -0.81
CA LEU A 65 -20.54 -3.76 -0.83
C LEU A 65 -20.74 -2.48 -0.02
N GLU A 66 -20.01 -2.38 1.08
CA GLU A 66 -20.09 -1.29 2.03
C GLU A 66 -18.71 -0.65 2.19
N TYR A 67 -18.66 0.68 2.19
CA TYR A 67 -17.48 1.42 2.62
C TYR A 67 -17.43 1.46 4.14
N VAL A 68 -16.36 0.96 4.72
CA VAL A 68 -16.19 0.90 6.19
C VAL A 68 -15.07 1.80 6.69
N GLY A 69 -14.17 2.23 5.80
CA GLY A 69 -13.17 3.22 6.16
C GLY A 69 -12.10 3.47 5.11
N SER A 70 -11.17 4.35 5.43
CA SER A 70 -10.01 4.63 4.60
C SER A 70 -8.86 5.18 5.42
N TYR A 71 -7.65 4.97 4.92
CA TYR A 71 -6.47 5.62 5.47
C TYR A 71 -5.41 5.88 4.40
N SER A 72 -4.57 6.87 4.66
CA SER A 72 -3.40 7.15 3.84
C SER A 72 -2.15 7.09 4.73
N TRP A 73 -1.05 6.52 4.25
CA TRP A 73 0.22 6.62 4.97
C TRP A 73 0.76 8.04 4.83
N ALA A 74 1.23 8.65 5.91
CA ALA A 74 1.93 9.93 5.88
C ALA A 74 3.44 9.72 5.65
N ASP A 75 4.10 10.69 5.01
CA ASP A 75 5.56 10.70 4.85
C ASP A 75 6.25 11.13 6.14
N GLU A 76 6.27 10.22 7.11
CA GLU A 76 6.84 10.40 8.45
C GLU A 76 7.84 9.28 8.77
N ASP A 77 8.80 9.59 9.65
CA ASP A 77 9.78 8.64 10.17
C ASP A 77 9.12 7.53 11.01
N SER A 78 8.13 7.90 11.83
CA SER A 78 7.28 6.94 12.53
C SER A 78 6.12 6.47 11.65
N PRO A 79 5.66 5.21 11.78
CA PRO A 79 4.45 4.74 11.10
C PRO A 79 3.21 5.57 11.48
N THR A 80 2.81 6.50 10.62
CA THR A 80 1.69 7.42 10.85
C THR A 80 0.67 7.34 9.72
N ILE A 81 -0.60 7.15 10.06
CA ILE A 81 -1.72 7.17 9.10
C ILE A 81 -2.58 8.43 9.26
N ILE A 82 -3.13 8.88 8.13
CA ILE A 82 -4.17 9.92 8.05
C ILE A 82 -5.52 9.21 7.94
N VAL A 83 -6.46 9.56 8.82
CA VAL A 83 -7.79 8.94 8.89
C VAL A 83 -8.87 10.04 9.03
N PRO A 84 -9.91 10.05 8.16
CA PRO A 84 -10.00 9.28 6.94
C PRO A 84 -8.90 9.71 5.95
N GLY A 85 -8.30 8.73 5.29
CA GLY A 85 -7.41 9.01 4.17
C GLY A 85 -8.19 9.28 2.90
N SER A 86 -7.60 9.98 1.93
CA SER A 86 -8.22 10.26 0.64
C SER A 86 -7.24 10.02 -0.51
N PRO A 87 -7.70 9.50 -1.67
CA PRO A 87 -6.88 9.46 -2.87
C PRO A 87 -6.68 10.87 -3.43
N PRO A 88 -5.62 11.11 -4.21
CA PRO A 88 -5.46 12.39 -4.87
C PRO A 88 -6.52 12.58 -5.96
N SER A 89 -6.97 13.82 -6.16
CA SER A 89 -8.04 14.17 -7.09
C SER A 89 -7.48 14.43 -8.49
N TRP A 90 -8.18 13.95 -9.52
CA TRP A 90 -7.83 14.21 -10.91
C TRP A 90 -7.84 15.71 -11.21
N ARG A 91 -6.72 16.24 -11.71
CA ARG A 91 -6.56 17.69 -11.97
C ARG A 91 -6.99 18.12 -13.38
N ASN A 92 -7.40 17.18 -14.22
CA ASN A 92 -7.80 17.40 -15.61
C ASN A 92 -6.85 18.31 -16.41
N ARG A 93 -5.56 17.97 -16.38
CA ARG A 93 -4.51 18.76 -17.02
C ARG A 93 -4.75 18.83 -18.55
N PRO A 94 -4.65 20.02 -19.18
CA PRO A 94 -4.72 20.14 -20.63
C PRO A 94 -3.66 19.30 -21.35
N LEU A 95 -4.06 18.67 -22.45
CA LEU A 95 -3.20 17.87 -23.31
C LEU A 95 -2.68 18.70 -24.51
N PRO A 96 -1.47 18.43 -25.02
CA PRO A 96 -0.52 17.41 -24.55
C PRO A 96 0.37 17.89 -23.38
N PHE A 97 0.89 16.96 -22.58
CA PHE A 97 2.00 17.22 -21.66
C PHE A 97 2.98 16.06 -21.62
N THR A 98 4.24 16.36 -21.36
CA THR A 98 5.34 15.39 -21.32
C THR A 98 5.57 14.90 -19.90
N LEU A 99 5.71 13.59 -19.73
CA LEU A 99 6.05 12.94 -18.46
C LEU A 99 7.54 12.65 -18.38
N LEU A 100 8.11 12.85 -17.20
CA LEU A 100 9.40 12.25 -16.88
C LEU A 100 9.23 10.76 -16.58
N PRO A 101 10.22 9.92 -16.89
CA PRO A 101 10.17 8.52 -16.52
C PRO A 101 10.34 8.35 -15.00
N ASP A 102 9.69 7.32 -14.44
CA ASP A 102 9.76 6.96 -13.03
C ASP A 102 11.20 6.62 -12.63
N ARG A 103 11.72 7.31 -11.60
CA ARG A 103 13.05 7.03 -11.05
C ARG A 103 13.00 6.99 -9.53
N GLY A 104 13.78 6.07 -8.96
CA GLY A 104 14.03 6.01 -7.53
C GLY A 104 13.24 4.96 -6.79
N ALA A 105 13.30 5.03 -5.46
CA ALA A 105 12.71 4.01 -4.58
C ALA A 105 11.19 4.17 -4.57
N ARG A 106 10.49 3.05 -4.72
CA ARG A 106 9.03 3.00 -4.63
C ARG A 106 8.62 1.80 -3.79
N PHE A 107 7.42 1.89 -3.24
CA PHE A 107 6.88 0.83 -2.42
C PHE A 107 6.17 -0.23 -3.27
N LYS A 108 6.52 -1.50 -3.03
CA LYS A 108 5.71 -2.65 -3.44
C LYS A 108 4.63 -2.95 -2.41
N ASP A 109 4.98 -2.79 -1.14
CA ASP A 109 4.11 -3.01 0.01
C ASP A 109 4.45 -1.99 1.11
N GLN A 110 3.60 -0.96 1.24
CA GLN A 110 3.79 0.06 2.27
C GLN A 110 3.40 -0.43 3.67
N ASN A 111 2.38 -1.29 3.77
CA ASN A 111 1.95 -1.80 5.07
C ASN A 111 3.03 -2.72 5.64
N GLY A 112 3.52 -3.69 4.86
CA GLY A 112 4.60 -4.57 5.29
C GLY A 112 5.95 -3.86 5.45
N PHE A 113 6.16 -2.70 4.81
CA PHE A 113 7.34 -1.86 5.10
C PHE A 113 7.22 -1.14 6.46
N ARG A 114 6.08 -0.50 6.71
CA ARG A 114 5.90 0.36 7.90
C ARG A 114 5.50 -0.41 9.15
N MET A 115 4.79 -1.53 8.99
CA MET A 115 4.24 -2.37 10.06
C MET A 115 4.47 -3.87 9.76
N PRO A 116 5.72 -4.34 9.69
CA PRO A 116 6.05 -5.70 9.23
C PRO A 116 5.46 -6.81 10.11
N SER A 117 5.25 -6.58 11.41
CA SER A 117 4.67 -7.54 12.36
C SER A 117 3.15 -7.51 12.42
N SER A 118 2.49 -6.52 11.79
CA SER A 118 1.05 -6.29 11.92
C SER A 118 0.52 -5.55 10.70
N VAL A 119 0.60 -6.20 9.53
CA VAL A 119 0.34 -5.60 8.21
C VAL A 119 -1.09 -5.07 8.07
N LEU A 120 -2.05 -5.70 8.75
CA LEU A 120 -3.47 -5.31 8.75
C LEU A 120 -3.86 -4.34 9.88
N LEU A 121 -2.97 -4.06 10.85
CA LEU A 121 -3.29 -3.14 11.95
C LEU A 121 -3.74 -1.73 11.49
N PRO A 122 -3.14 -1.10 10.47
CA PRO A 122 -3.59 0.20 9.99
C PRO A 122 -5.04 0.20 9.48
N LEU A 123 -5.47 -0.91 8.87
CA LEU A 123 -6.85 -1.09 8.42
C LEU A 123 -7.79 -1.10 9.63
N MET A 124 -7.50 -1.95 10.62
CA MET A 124 -8.33 -2.07 11.84
C MET A 124 -8.43 -0.72 12.57
N LYS A 125 -7.29 -0.05 12.78
CA LYS A 125 -7.25 1.27 13.44
C LYS A 125 -7.99 2.34 12.66
N ALA A 126 -7.95 2.32 11.33
CA ALA A 126 -8.69 3.28 10.53
C ALA A 126 -10.21 3.10 10.68
N VAL A 127 -10.70 1.85 10.72
CA VAL A 127 -12.11 1.54 10.97
C VAL A 127 -12.53 2.01 12.37
N ASP A 128 -11.73 1.69 13.40
CA ASP A 128 -11.98 2.11 14.78
C ASP A 128 -12.10 3.65 14.89
N ILE A 129 -11.17 4.40 14.29
CA ILE A 129 -11.14 5.87 14.33
C ILE A 129 -12.32 6.50 13.58
N ILE A 130 -12.73 5.90 12.46
CA ILE A 130 -13.92 6.34 11.71
C ILE A 130 -15.20 6.11 12.54
N GLY A 131 -15.14 5.24 13.55
CA GLY A 131 -16.28 4.95 14.42
C GLY A 131 -17.33 4.08 13.73
N LYS A 132 -16.95 3.33 12.69
CA LYS A 132 -17.86 2.39 12.03
C LYS A 132 -17.89 1.11 12.84
N GLU A 133 -19.05 0.78 13.40
CA GLU A 133 -19.25 -0.49 14.10
C GLU A 133 -19.15 -1.65 13.11
N ILE A 134 -18.15 -2.52 13.31
CA ILE A 134 -17.96 -3.75 12.56
C ILE A 134 -17.95 -4.92 13.55
N ASP A 135 -18.85 -5.86 13.32
CA ASP A 135 -18.81 -7.16 13.96
C ASP A 135 -17.68 -8.00 13.33
N TRP A 136 -16.46 -7.77 13.80
CA TRP A 136 -15.25 -8.46 13.31
C TRP A 136 -15.35 -9.99 13.40
N PRO A 137 -15.86 -10.59 14.50
CA PRO A 137 -16.09 -12.04 14.58
C PRO A 137 -16.98 -12.63 13.47
N ALA A 138 -17.88 -11.83 12.88
CA ALA A 138 -18.72 -12.27 11.77
C ALA A 138 -18.00 -12.23 10.40
N ILE A 139 -16.85 -11.55 10.29
CA ILE A 139 -16.05 -11.51 9.06
C ILE A 139 -15.28 -12.83 8.90
N ASP A 140 -15.35 -13.45 7.72
CA ASP A 140 -14.61 -14.68 7.43
C ASP A 140 -13.14 -14.42 7.17
N PHE A 141 -12.86 -13.42 6.33
CA PHE A 141 -11.49 -13.09 5.94
C PHE A 141 -11.27 -11.58 5.92
N VAL A 142 -10.13 -11.16 6.47
CA VAL A 142 -9.62 -9.79 6.33
C VAL A 142 -8.38 -9.83 5.45
N THR A 143 -8.37 -9.13 4.32
CA THR A 143 -7.27 -9.21 3.36
C THR A 143 -7.06 -7.90 2.60
N ASP A 144 -5.95 -7.82 1.86
CA ASP A 144 -5.77 -6.78 0.87
C ASP A 144 -6.06 -7.30 -0.55
N ARG A 145 -6.28 -6.35 -1.46
CA ARG A 145 -6.51 -6.67 -2.87
C ARG A 145 -5.38 -7.49 -3.50
N ASN A 146 -4.14 -7.37 -3.00
CA ASN A 146 -2.99 -8.08 -3.54
C ASN A 146 -3.03 -9.58 -3.20
N GLY A 147 -3.42 -9.93 -1.97
CA GLY A 147 -3.65 -11.31 -1.54
C GLY A 147 -4.65 -12.03 -2.45
N LEU A 148 -5.81 -11.40 -2.70
CA LEU A 148 -6.82 -11.95 -3.62
C LEU A 148 -6.29 -12.13 -5.05
N ARG A 149 -5.52 -11.16 -5.57
CA ARG A 149 -4.93 -11.26 -6.91
C ARG A 149 -3.94 -12.40 -7.04
N LYS A 150 -3.14 -12.66 -6.00
CA LYS A 150 -2.19 -13.79 -5.97
C LYS A 150 -2.94 -15.12 -6.02
N LEU A 151 -4.00 -15.26 -5.23
CA LEU A 151 -4.86 -16.45 -5.25
C LEU A 151 -5.56 -16.64 -6.60
N MET A 152 -6.08 -15.57 -7.19
CA MET A 152 -6.68 -15.60 -8.52
C MET A 152 -5.66 -16.02 -9.60
N GLU A 153 -4.45 -15.45 -9.58
CA GLU A 153 -3.38 -15.85 -10.49
C GLU A 153 -3.00 -17.32 -10.32
N TRP A 154 -2.97 -17.82 -9.08
CA TRP A 154 -2.71 -19.24 -8.79
C TRP A 154 -3.79 -20.15 -9.35
N ILE A 155 -5.06 -19.78 -9.19
CA ILE A 155 -6.19 -20.54 -9.74
C ILE A 155 -6.10 -20.60 -11.27
N GLU A 156 -5.80 -19.48 -11.92
CA GLU A 156 -5.74 -19.39 -13.39
C GLU A 156 -4.51 -20.08 -14.01
N LYS A 157 -3.34 -19.94 -13.36
CA LYS A 157 -2.05 -20.37 -13.95
C LYS A 157 -1.52 -21.66 -13.36
N GLY A 158 -2.02 -22.09 -12.20
CA GLY A 158 -1.56 -23.26 -11.46
C GLY A 158 -0.03 -23.24 -11.29
N PRO A 159 0.70 -24.27 -11.75
CA PRO A 159 2.17 -24.33 -11.65
C PRO A 159 2.93 -23.19 -12.34
N ARG A 160 2.29 -22.46 -13.28
CA ARG A 160 2.90 -21.29 -13.95
C ARG A 160 2.69 -19.97 -13.18
N CYS A 161 2.05 -20.03 -12.01
CA CYS A 161 1.85 -18.86 -11.15
C CYS A 161 3.20 -18.35 -10.62
N SER A 162 3.32 -17.04 -10.49
CA SER A 162 4.46 -16.43 -9.80
C SER A 162 4.50 -16.91 -8.34
N THR A 163 5.68 -17.21 -7.80
CA THR A 163 5.81 -17.58 -6.39
C THR A 163 5.34 -16.43 -5.48
N PHE A 164 4.46 -16.73 -4.53
CA PHE A 164 3.98 -15.76 -3.55
C PHE A 164 3.79 -16.42 -2.19
N ARG A 165 3.71 -15.58 -1.15
CA ARG A 165 3.41 -15.97 0.23
C ARG A 165 2.30 -15.07 0.77
N ILE A 166 1.39 -15.68 1.53
CA ILE A 166 0.37 -15.03 2.35
C ILE A 166 0.49 -15.70 3.71
N ASP A 167 0.76 -14.91 4.76
CA ASP A 167 0.73 -15.41 6.13
C ASP A 167 -0.71 -15.35 6.63
N MET A 168 -1.20 -16.48 7.15
CA MET A 168 -2.58 -16.60 7.62
C MET A 168 -2.61 -16.73 9.13
N GLU A 169 -3.42 -15.92 9.80
CA GLU A 169 -3.61 -15.96 11.25
C GLU A 169 -5.09 -16.08 11.57
N LEU A 170 -5.47 -17.04 12.42
CA LEU A 170 -6.84 -17.13 12.92
C LEU A 170 -7.01 -16.14 14.08
N ALA A 171 -7.90 -15.17 13.91
CA ALA A 171 -8.31 -14.22 14.92
C ALA A 171 -9.66 -14.66 15.51
N GLY A 172 -9.67 -14.96 16.82
CA GLY A 172 -10.84 -15.55 17.47
C GLY A 172 -11.09 -16.97 16.96
N GLU A 173 -12.35 -17.31 16.69
CA GLU A 173 -12.75 -18.68 16.31
C GLU A 173 -12.92 -18.88 14.80
N ARG A 174 -13.12 -17.80 14.03
CA ARG A 174 -13.55 -17.88 12.62
C ARG A 174 -12.79 -16.98 11.66
N THR A 175 -12.44 -15.77 12.07
CA THR A 175 -11.88 -14.76 11.16
C THR A 175 -10.43 -15.08 10.81
N VAL A 176 -10.11 -15.20 9.54
CA VAL A 176 -8.74 -15.43 9.08
C VAL A 176 -8.15 -14.15 8.49
N LEU A 177 -7.03 -13.72 9.06
CA LEU A 177 -6.26 -12.57 8.61
C LEU A 177 -5.27 -13.00 7.54
N PHE A 178 -5.39 -12.45 6.34
CA PHE A 178 -4.45 -12.70 5.23
C PHE A 178 -3.42 -11.58 5.18
N ASN A 179 -2.32 -11.78 5.90
CA ASN A 179 -1.20 -10.87 5.93
C ASN A 179 -0.38 -11.00 4.64
N ARG A 180 -0.28 -9.91 3.88
CA ARG A 180 0.55 -9.86 2.69
C ARG A 180 2.02 -10.02 3.05
N PHE A 181 2.68 -10.98 2.40
CA PHE A 181 4.13 -11.11 2.45
C PHE A 181 4.77 -10.72 1.12
N GLU A 182 5.82 -9.92 1.20
CA GLU A 182 6.67 -9.53 0.07
C GLU A 182 8.14 -9.64 0.47
N THR A 183 8.92 -10.43 -0.26
CA THR A 183 10.38 -10.51 -0.02
C THR A 183 11.04 -9.14 -0.15
N ASN A 184 10.51 -8.27 -1.01
CA ASN A 184 10.94 -6.89 -1.16
C ASN A 184 9.75 -5.94 -0.99
N THR A 185 9.74 -5.16 0.07
CA THR A 185 8.69 -4.16 0.33
C THR A 185 8.89 -2.86 -0.45
N LYS A 186 10.12 -2.62 -0.95
CA LYS A 186 10.47 -1.56 -1.90
C LYS A 186 11.26 -2.13 -3.09
N ASP A 187 11.18 -1.46 -4.23
CA ASP A 187 12.10 -1.64 -5.36
C ASP A 187 12.53 -0.27 -5.92
N ILE A 188 13.38 -0.31 -6.96
CA ILE A 188 13.91 0.89 -7.63
C ILE A 188 13.35 0.96 -9.04
N ALA A 189 12.63 2.03 -9.35
CA ALA A 189 12.28 2.40 -10.72
C ALA A 189 13.54 2.93 -11.45
N ARG A 190 13.81 2.39 -12.64
CA ARG A 190 15.04 2.64 -13.40
C ARG A 190 14.88 3.60 -14.59
N GLY A 191 13.69 4.18 -14.75
CA GLY A 191 13.38 5.11 -15.84
C GLY A 191 12.73 4.46 -17.06
N ASN A 192 12.11 3.29 -16.90
CA ASN A 192 11.42 2.55 -17.97
C ASN A 192 9.90 2.45 -17.76
N THR A 193 9.37 3.09 -16.72
CA THR A 193 7.93 3.19 -16.41
C THR A 193 7.55 4.66 -16.25
N PHE A 194 6.26 4.98 -16.36
CA PHE A 194 5.75 6.35 -16.26
C PHE A 194 4.54 6.49 -15.31
N GLY A 195 4.20 5.44 -14.57
CA GLY A 195 2.94 5.38 -13.80
C GLY A 195 2.95 6.32 -12.59
N PHE A 196 4.03 6.35 -11.83
CA PHE A 196 4.11 7.19 -10.62
C PHE A 196 4.19 8.67 -10.97
N ILE A 197 5.00 9.00 -11.98
CA ILE A 197 5.08 10.39 -12.46
C ILE A 197 3.76 10.78 -13.12
N PHE A 198 3.08 9.89 -13.85
CA PHE A 198 1.73 10.18 -14.36
C PHE A 198 0.75 10.51 -13.24
N GLU A 199 0.64 9.66 -12.20
CA GLU A 199 -0.25 9.91 -11.06
C GLU A 199 0.06 11.27 -10.41
N ARG A 200 1.34 11.55 -10.14
CA ARG A 200 1.77 12.83 -9.56
C ARG A 200 1.46 14.04 -10.45
N GLU A 201 1.72 13.92 -11.75
CA GLU A 201 1.52 14.99 -12.74
C GLU A 201 0.08 15.10 -13.22
N ALA A 202 -0.82 14.24 -12.79
CA ALA A 202 -2.21 14.26 -13.24
C ALA A 202 -3.22 14.36 -12.10
N THR A 203 -2.74 14.37 -10.86
CA THR A 203 -3.57 14.52 -9.67
C THR A 203 -3.06 15.61 -8.75
N VAL A 204 -3.89 16.03 -7.81
CA VAL A 204 -3.55 16.92 -6.70
C VAL A 204 -3.94 16.24 -5.38
N PRO A 205 -3.14 16.36 -4.31
CA PRO A 205 -3.53 15.82 -3.02
C PRO A 205 -4.89 16.39 -2.57
N ALA A 206 -5.71 15.54 -1.95
CA ALA A 206 -6.92 16.02 -1.31
C ALA A 206 -6.57 16.83 -0.05
N PRO A 207 -7.42 17.80 0.37
CA PRO A 207 -7.21 18.56 1.60
C PRO A 207 -6.97 17.65 2.81
N GLY A 208 -5.90 17.91 3.56
CA GLY A 208 -5.48 17.12 4.72
C GLY A 208 -4.70 15.84 4.38
N CYS A 209 -4.50 15.54 3.09
CA CYS A 209 -3.72 14.41 2.59
C CYS A 209 -2.48 14.85 1.79
N GLU A 210 -2.01 16.09 1.96
CA GLU A 210 -0.86 16.67 1.25
C GLU A 210 0.42 15.88 1.51
N ARG A 211 0.51 15.23 2.67
CA ARG A 211 1.65 14.40 3.10
C ARG A 211 1.44 12.90 2.82
N ALA A 212 0.38 12.53 2.09
CA ALA A 212 0.05 11.13 1.84
C ALA A 212 1.01 10.48 0.82
N THR A 213 1.57 9.32 1.16
CA THR A 213 2.43 8.53 0.26
C THR A 213 1.69 7.37 -0.41
N GLY A 214 0.44 7.13 -0.02
CA GLY A 214 -0.40 6.08 -0.59
C GLY A 214 -1.72 6.00 0.14
N HIS A 215 -2.78 5.71 -0.59
CA HIS A 215 -4.15 5.66 -0.09
C HIS A 215 -4.71 4.22 -0.10
N ARG A 216 -5.54 3.89 0.89
CA ARG A 216 -6.31 2.65 0.97
C ARG A 216 -7.74 2.97 1.31
N ARG A 217 -8.64 2.37 0.54
CA ARG A 217 -10.05 2.28 0.82
C ARG A 217 -10.33 0.89 1.39
N ILE A 218 -11.11 0.83 2.45
CA ILE A 218 -11.51 -0.39 3.15
C ILE A 218 -13.00 -0.60 2.84
N VAL A 219 -13.33 -1.80 2.39
CA VAL A 219 -14.69 -2.17 2.02
C VAL A 219 -15.02 -3.53 2.59
N LYS A 220 -16.27 -3.71 3.01
CA LYS A 220 -16.81 -4.98 3.43
C LYS A 220 -17.80 -5.45 2.37
N TYR A 221 -17.78 -6.73 1.99
CA TYR A 221 -18.75 -7.28 1.05
C TYR A 221 -18.94 -8.79 1.20
N VAL A 222 -20.08 -9.28 0.73
CA VAL A 222 -20.38 -10.72 0.65
C VAL A 222 -19.98 -11.23 -0.72
N SER A 223 -19.20 -12.30 -0.74
CA SER A 223 -18.93 -13.15 -1.88
C SER A 223 -19.43 -14.55 -1.52
N ASN A 224 -20.73 -14.77 -1.68
CA ASN A 224 -21.46 -15.92 -1.14
C ASN A 224 -20.70 -17.24 -1.36
N PRO A 225 -20.37 -18.00 -0.29
CA PRO A 225 -20.83 -17.87 1.10
C PRO A 225 -19.96 -17.04 2.05
N MET A 226 -18.93 -16.35 1.57
CA MET A 226 -17.94 -15.69 2.43
C MET A 226 -18.19 -14.19 2.61
N LEU A 227 -17.96 -13.67 3.82
CA LEU A 227 -17.93 -12.24 4.13
C LEU A 227 -16.47 -11.75 4.19
N LEU A 228 -16.13 -10.81 3.30
CA LEU A 228 -14.78 -10.27 3.14
C LEU A 228 -14.67 -8.83 3.62
N CYS A 229 -13.53 -8.48 4.23
CA CYS A 229 -13.12 -7.11 4.57
C CYS A 229 -11.71 -6.82 4.04
#